data_AF-A0A9W6L4S9-F1
#
_entry.id   AF-A0A9W6L4S9-F1
#
_cell.length_a   1.000
_cell.length_b   1.000
_cell.length_c   1.000
_cell.angle_alpha   90.00
_cell.angle_beta   90.00
_cell.angle_gamma   90.00
#
_symmetry.space_group_name_H-M   'P 1'
#
loop_
_entity.id
_entity.type
_entity.pdbx_description
1 polymer ?
#
loop_
_entity_poly.entity_id
_entity_poly.type
_entity_poly.pdbx_seq_one_letter_code
_entity_poly.pdbx_strand_id
1 'polypeptide(L)'
;MQQVGAALRFDPDLPPRLRELAILTVAAHTRSEFEWTAHESAARDTGLTTEHLQALLDGAIPTGLAVEEVTAIELTKALLDDHQVEDDLYRRAAASFDAAGLAALTWLVGYYAMLAGALAVFRLQTERGADDIRGQRWQRDHESRPGAAGRLQPSFSSPLTTDHSDEQSSPLMIEKDAEACLTSRNEFR
;
A
#
# COMPACT_ATOMS: atom_id res chain seq x y z
N MET A 1 -4.37 -2.47 -13.13
CA MET A 1 -4.17 -2.10 -11.71
C MET A 1 -5.21 -2.66 -10.76
N GLN A 2 -6.52 -2.57 -11.04
CA GLN A 2 -7.55 -3.09 -10.11
C GLN A 2 -7.42 -4.59 -9.77
N GLN A 3 -7.06 -5.42 -10.76
CA GLN A 3 -6.82 -6.86 -10.55
C GLN A 3 -5.58 -7.14 -9.67
N VAL A 4 -4.50 -6.36 -9.84
CA VAL A 4 -3.28 -6.46 -9.01
C VAL A 4 -3.60 -6.06 -7.56
N GLY A 5 -4.32 -4.95 -7.37
CA GLY A 5 -4.74 -4.52 -6.03
C GLY A 5 -5.67 -5.52 -5.35
N ALA A 6 -6.58 -6.16 -6.09
CA ALA A 6 -7.44 -7.21 -5.56
C ALA A 6 -6.64 -8.46 -5.18
N ALA A 7 -5.70 -8.91 -6.03
CA ALA A 7 -4.84 -10.06 -5.72
C ALA A 7 -4.06 -9.85 -4.42
N LEU A 8 -3.41 -8.69 -4.26
CA LEU A 8 -2.66 -8.36 -3.05
C LEU A 8 -3.55 -8.21 -1.81
N ARG A 9 -4.75 -7.63 -1.99
CA ARG A 9 -5.72 -7.47 -0.90
C ARG A 9 -6.34 -8.77 -0.41
N PHE A 10 -6.20 -9.87 -1.12
CA PHE A 10 -6.74 -11.18 -0.74
C PHE A 10 -5.67 -12.27 -0.76
N ASP A 11 -4.40 -11.87 -0.77
CA ASP A 11 -3.28 -12.79 -0.76
C ASP A 11 -3.33 -13.67 0.51
N PRO A 12 -3.42 -15.01 0.38
CA PRO A 12 -3.52 -15.90 1.53
C PRO A 12 -2.23 -15.92 2.36
N ASP A 13 -1.09 -15.55 1.80
CA ASP A 13 0.21 -15.59 2.46
C ASP A 13 0.44 -14.38 3.39
N LEU A 14 -0.49 -13.41 3.38
CA LEU A 14 -0.47 -12.27 4.30
C LEU A 14 -1.80 -12.17 5.06
N PRO A 15 -1.83 -12.55 6.36
CA PRO A 15 -3.02 -12.50 7.18
C PRO A 15 -3.71 -11.12 7.18
N PRO A 16 -5.05 -11.04 7.27
CA PRO A 16 -5.78 -9.78 7.18
C PRO A 16 -5.27 -8.70 8.13
N ARG A 17 -4.91 -9.07 9.36
CA ARG A 17 -4.41 -8.12 10.36
C ARG A 17 -3.07 -7.49 9.97
N LEU A 18 -2.13 -8.29 9.46
CA LEU A 18 -0.83 -7.82 8.97
C LEU A 18 -0.99 -6.95 7.72
N ARG A 19 -1.90 -7.34 6.83
CA ARG A 19 -2.28 -6.57 5.64
C ARG A 19 -2.79 -5.18 6.02
N GLU A 20 -3.74 -5.07 6.93
CA GLU A 20 -4.30 -3.78 7.35
C GLU A 20 -3.27 -2.93 8.12
N LEU A 21 -2.41 -3.53 8.94
CA LEU A 21 -1.29 -2.82 9.58
C LEU A 21 -0.35 -2.20 8.55
N ALA A 22 0.04 -2.94 7.52
CA ALA A 22 0.91 -2.44 6.45
C ALA A 22 0.23 -1.31 5.66
N ILE A 23 -1.03 -1.49 5.25
CA ILE A 23 -1.78 -0.49 4.49
C ILE A 23 -1.95 0.81 5.28
N LEU A 24 -2.35 0.73 6.54
CA LEU A 24 -2.52 1.91 7.39
C LEU A 24 -1.19 2.58 7.71
N THR A 25 -0.09 1.82 7.82
CA THR A 25 1.26 2.38 7.93
C THR A 25 1.64 3.17 6.68
N VAL A 26 1.38 2.62 5.49
CA VAL A 26 1.57 3.34 4.21
C VAL A 26 0.72 4.60 4.17
N ALA A 27 -0.56 4.50 4.51
CA ALA A 27 -1.48 5.64 4.49
C ALA A 27 -1.04 6.76 5.45
N ALA A 28 -0.62 6.41 6.67
CA ALA A 28 -0.11 7.39 7.65
C ALA A 28 1.22 8.02 7.19
N HIS A 29 2.13 7.24 6.63
CA HIS A 29 3.41 7.71 6.13
C HIS A 29 3.24 8.67 4.93
N THR A 30 2.41 8.27 3.96
CA THR A 30 2.14 9.04 2.73
C THR A 30 1.08 10.12 2.88
N ARG A 31 0.46 10.23 4.07
CA ARG A 31 -0.58 11.23 4.38
C ARG A 31 -1.86 11.03 3.54
N SER A 32 -2.16 9.77 3.21
CA SER A 32 -3.28 9.37 2.35
C SER A 32 -4.56 9.19 3.16
N GLU A 33 -5.33 10.28 3.33
CA GLU A 33 -6.64 10.24 4.02
C GLU A 33 -7.62 9.27 3.36
N PHE A 34 -7.54 9.13 2.03
CA PHE A 34 -8.40 8.25 1.27
C PHE A 34 -8.19 6.79 1.63
N GLU A 35 -6.92 6.33 1.63
CA GLU A 35 -6.61 4.95 1.98
C GLU A 35 -6.88 4.69 3.46
N TRP A 36 -6.55 5.65 4.33
CA TRP A 36 -6.85 5.54 5.75
C TRP A 36 -8.35 5.30 5.98
N THR A 37 -9.19 6.18 5.42
CA THR A 37 -10.65 6.08 5.55
C THR A 37 -11.18 4.76 4.98
N ALA A 38 -10.62 4.30 3.86
CA ALA A 38 -11.06 3.07 3.20
C ALA A 38 -10.71 1.80 4.00
N HIS A 39 -9.63 1.84 4.79
CA HIS A 39 -9.09 0.66 5.46
C HIS A 39 -9.32 0.63 6.98
N GLU A 40 -9.63 1.77 7.61
CA GLU A 40 -9.84 1.83 9.06
C GLU A 40 -10.91 0.85 9.57
N SER A 41 -12.04 0.72 8.88
CA SER A 41 -13.09 -0.23 9.29
C SER A 41 -12.58 -1.68 9.22
N ALA A 42 -11.90 -2.05 8.13
CA ALA A 42 -11.36 -3.41 7.96
C ALA A 42 -10.29 -3.71 9.02
N ALA A 43 -9.42 -2.74 9.33
CA ALA A 43 -8.44 -2.84 10.39
C ALA A 43 -9.10 -3.12 11.76
N ARG A 44 -10.19 -2.42 12.08
CA ARG A 44 -10.97 -2.65 13.31
C ARG A 44 -11.57 -4.03 13.37
N ASP A 45 -12.05 -4.56 12.25
CA ASP A 45 -12.60 -5.92 12.17
C ASP A 45 -11.53 -7.00 12.48
N THR A 46 -10.24 -6.68 12.33
CA THR A 46 -9.11 -7.56 12.75
C THR A 46 -8.72 -7.41 14.22
N GLY A 47 -9.47 -6.63 15.00
CA GLY A 47 -9.22 -6.37 16.42
C GLY A 47 -8.14 -5.32 16.68
N LEU A 48 -7.82 -4.45 15.73
CA LEU A 48 -6.95 -3.29 16.00
C LEU A 48 -7.73 -2.25 16.82
N THR A 49 -7.17 -1.85 17.96
CA THR A 49 -7.80 -0.88 18.86
C THR A 49 -7.59 0.54 18.38
N THR A 50 -8.34 1.48 18.92
CA THR A 50 -8.16 2.91 18.66
C THR A 50 -6.74 3.38 19.00
N GLU A 51 -6.16 2.85 20.07
CA GLU A 51 -4.78 3.16 20.49
C GLU A 51 -3.76 2.66 19.45
N HIS A 52 -3.98 1.48 18.88
CA HIS A 52 -3.12 0.99 17.79
C HIS A 52 -3.18 1.90 16.57
N LEU A 53 -4.40 2.27 16.15
CA LEU A 53 -4.57 3.12 14.98
C LEU A 53 -4.01 4.54 15.21
N GLN A 54 -4.18 5.09 16.41
CA GLN A 54 -3.60 6.39 16.76
C GLN A 54 -2.07 6.35 16.73
N ALA A 55 -1.45 5.30 17.29
CA ALA A 55 0.00 5.15 17.23
C ALA A 55 0.53 5.08 15.79
N LEU A 56 -0.17 4.37 14.88
CA LEU A 56 0.17 4.37 13.45
C LEU A 56 0.05 5.77 12.83
N LEU A 57 -1.03 6.52 13.12
CA LEU A 57 -1.20 7.91 12.68
C LEU A 57 -0.08 8.81 13.17
N ASP A 58 0.44 8.58 14.38
CA ASP A 58 1.55 9.32 14.96
C ASP A 58 2.91 8.90 14.37
N GLY A 59 2.92 7.86 13.52
CA GLY A 59 4.13 7.26 12.94
C GLY A 59 4.92 6.39 13.94
N ALA A 60 4.33 6.09 15.09
CA ALA A 60 4.89 5.23 16.12
C ALA A 60 4.56 3.75 15.87
N ILE A 61 5.28 2.87 16.56
CA ILE A 61 4.96 1.44 16.61
C ILE A 61 4.00 1.23 17.79
N PRO A 62 2.79 0.69 17.57
CA PRO A 62 1.86 0.44 18.66
C PRO A 62 2.40 -0.55 19.69
N THR A 63 2.09 -0.32 20.96
CA THR A 63 2.44 -1.24 22.05
C THR A 63 1.50 -2.45 22.08
N GLY A 64 1.99 -3.61 22.52
CA GLY A 64 1.15 -4.81 22.71
C GLY A 64 0.89 -5.62 21.43
N LEU A 65 1.57 -5.27 20.34
CA LEU A 65 1.57 -6.04 19.10
C LEU A 65 2.46 -7.28 19.19
N ALA A 66 2.14 -8.29 18.39
CA ALA A 66 2.99 -9.46 18.20
C ALA A 66 4.30 -9.09 17.46
N VAL A 67 5.33 -9.93 17.58
CA VAL A 67 6.64 -9.67 16.96
C VAL A 67 6.53 -9.54 15.43
N GLU A 68 5.73 -10.39 14.79
CA GLU A 68 5.49 -10.35 13.35
C GLU A 68 4.82 -9.04 12.91
N GLU A 69 3.91 -8.51 13.72
CA GLU A 69 3.18 -7.26 13.46
C GLU A 69 4.09 -6.04 13.55
N VAL A 70 4.91 -5.99 14.60
CA VAL A 70 5.96 -4.96 14.75
C VAL A 70 6.91 -5.02 13.55
N THR A 71 7.34 -6.22 13.19
CA THR A 71 8.28 -6.43 12.07
C THR A 71 7.67 -5.99 10.73
N ALA A 72 6.38 -6.25 10.49
CA ALA A 72 5.70 -5.80 9.28
C ALA A 72 5.62 -4.27 9.19
N ILE A 73 5.33 -3.59 10.32
CA ILE A 73 5.29 -2.12 10.39
C ILE A 73 6.69 -1.55 10.12
N GLU A 74 7.73 -2.10 10.76
CA GLU A 74 9.11 -1.64 10.59
C GLU A 74 9.62 -1.84 9.17
N LEU A 75 9.36 -3.01 8.56
CA LEU A 75 9.67 -3.24 7.15
C LEU A 75 8.93 -2.26 6.24
N THR A 76 7.64 -2.02 6.50
CA THR A 76 6.85 -1.06 5.73
C THR A 76 7.50 0.33 5.80
N LYS A 77 7.89 0.78 7.00
CA LYS A 77 8.56 2.08 7.18
C LYS A 77 9.91 2.12 6.46
N ALA A 78 10.75 1.11 6.63
CA ALA A 78 12.06 1.01 5.97
C ALA A 78 11.95 1.05 4.43
N LEU A 79 10.96 0.35 3.85
CA LEU A 79 10.69 0.39 2.42
C LEU A 79 10.23 1.78 1.95
N LEU A 80 9.43 2.50 2.74
CA LEU A 80 8.91 3.82 2.37
C LEU A 80 9.94 4.95 2.55
N ASP A 81 10.84 4.84 3.53
CA ASP A 81 11.84 5.85 3.85
C ASP A 81 12.91 5.94 2.74
N ASP A 82 13.77 4.93 2.61
CA ASP A 82 14.89 4.92 1.66
C ASP A 82 15.20 3.53 1.07
N HIS A 83 14.33 2.55 1.31
CA HIS A 83 14.47 1.16 0.90
C HIS A 83 15.70 0.45 1.52
N GLN A 84 16.26 0.97 2.61
CA GLN A 84 17.32 0.29 3.36
C GLN A 84 16.72 -0.60 4.45
N VAL A 85 16.87 -1.91 4.28
CA VAL A 85 16.50 -2.90 5.30
C VAL A 85 17.76 -3.38 6.00
N GLU A 86 17.99 -2.89 7.21
CA GLU A 86 19.12 -3.29 8.04
C GLU A 86 19.12 -4.80 8.33
N ASP A 87 20.31 -5.40 8.44
CA ASP A 87 20.49 -6.85 8.62
C ASP A 87 19.67 -7.41 9.80
N ASP A 88 19.55 -6.66 10.89
CA ASP A 88 18.77 -7.10 12.04
C ASP A 88 17.27 -7.19 11.74
N LEU A 89 16.73 -6.18 11.05
CA LEU A 89 15.34 -6.16 10.62
C LEU A 89 15.06 -7.28 9.61
N TYR A 90 15.98 -7.49 8.66
CA TYR A 90 15.86 -8.61 7.71
C TYR A 90 15.85 -9.97 8.40
N ARG A 91 16.72 -10.20 9.40
CA ARG A 91 16.72 -11.47 10.15
C ARG A 91 15.42 -11.70 10.92
N ARG A 92 14.88 -10.66 11.58
CA ARG A 92 13.59 -10.76 12.28
C ARG A 92 12.45 -11.03 11.31
N ALA A 93 12.48 -10.39 10.14
CA ALA A 93 11.55 -10.62 9.06
C ALA A 93 11.59 -12.06 8.55
N ALA A 94 12.78 -12.56 8.20
CA ALA A 94 12.97 -13.94 7.74
C ALA A 94 12.65 -15.01 8.82
N ALA A 95 12.61 -14.62 10.10
CA ALA A 95 12.17 -15.49 11.18
C ALA A 95 10.64 -15.45 11.39
N SER A 96 9.98 -14.36 11.01
CA SER A 96 8.53 -14.16 11.19
C SER A 96 7.71 -14.54 9.97
N PHE A 97 8.32 -14.50 8.78
CA PHE A 97 7.67 -14.70 7.49
C PHE A 97 8.46 -15.70 6.65
N ASP A 98 7.74 -16.53 5.90
CA ASP A 98 8.36 -17.27 4.81
C ASP A 98 8.58 -16.36 3.59
N ALA A 99 9.19 -16.90 2.54
CA ALA A 99 9.50 -16.13 1.34
C ALA A 99 8.23 -15.57 0.65
N ALA A 100 7.12 -16.29 0.72
CA ALA A 100 5.85 -15.87 0.11
C ALA A 100 5.23 -14.71 0.89
N GLY A 101 5.17 -14.80 2.22
CA GLY A 101 4.69 -13.73 3.09
C GLY A 101 5.53 -12.45 2.98
N LEU A 102 6.87 -12.57 2.88
CA LEU A 102 7.73 -11.39 2.65
C LEU A 102 7.47 -10.74 1.29
N ALA A 103 7.29 -11.55 0.24
CA ALA A 103 6.97 -11.04 -1.09
C ALA A 103 5.60 -10.35 -1.10
N ALA A 104 4.58 -10.98 -0.52
CA ALA A 104 3.24 -10.44 -0.40
C ALA A 104 3.22 -9.10 0.34
N LEU A 105 3.91 -9.00 1.49
CA LEU A 105 4.06 -7.74 2.23
C LEU A 105 4.76 -6.67 1.38
N THR A 106 5.87 -7.01 0.74
CA THR A 106 6.66 -6.06 -0.07
C THR A 106 5.85 -5.51 -1.23
N TRP A 107 5.15 -6.37 -1.97
CA TRP A 107 4.32 -5.95 -3.10
C TRP A 107 3.10 -5.14 -2.66
N LEU A 108 2.48 -5.50 -1.52
CA LEU A 108 1.39 -4.74 -0.95
C LEU A 108 1.85 -3.31 -0.61
N VAL A 109 2.98 -3.16 0.06
CA VAL A 109 3.55 -1.85 0.43
C VAL A 109 3.82 -1.01 -0.82
N GLY A 110 4.51 -1.57 -1.83
CA GLY A 110 4.78 -0.87 -3.08
C GLY A 110 3.51 -0.46 -3.83
N TYR A 111 2.50 -1.33 -3.88
CA TYR A 111 1.22 -1.05 -4.53
C TYR A 111 0.49 0.13 -3.86
N TYR A 112 0.37 0.13 -2.53
CA TYR A 112 -0.30 1.19 -1.80
C TYR A 112 0.49 2.50 -1.80
N ALA A 113 1.83 2.45 -1.78
CA ALA A 113 2.63 3.67 -1.93
C ALA A 113 2.43 4.34 -3.30
N MET A 114 2.39 3.54 -4.36
CA MET A 114 2.08 4.02 -5.71
C MET A 114 0.64 4.55 -5.81
N LEU A 115 -0.33 3.86 -5.19
CA LEU A 115 -1.73 4.29 -5.18
C LEU A 115 -1.90 5.62 -4.44
N ALA A 116 -1.31 5.78 -3.26
CA ALA A 116 -1.24 7.04 -2.52
C ALA A 116 -0.69 8.18 -3.40
N GLY A 117 0.40 7.91 -4.13
CA GLY A 117 0.98 8.87 -5.07
C GLY A 117 0.02 9.28 -6.19
N ALA A 118 -0.69 8.32 -6.78
CA ALA A 118 -1.71 8.60 -7.80
C ALA A 118 -2.87 9.43 -7.21
N LEU A 119 -3.40 9.06 -6.04
CA LEU A 119 -4.46 9.78 -5.35
C LEU A 119 -4.07 11.23 -5.04
N ALA A 120 -2.81 11.45 -4.63
CA ALA A 120 -2.27 12.78 -4.37
C ALA A 120 -2.22 13.65 -5.64
N VAL A 121 -1.81 13.09 -6.79
CA VAL A 121 -1.80 13.81 -8.08
C VAL A 121 -3.21 14.23 -8.48
N PHE A 122 -4.19 13.34 -8.34
CA PHE A 122 -5.58 13.61 -8.70
C PHE A 122 -6.37 14.36 -7.62
N ARG A 123 -5.74 14.69 -6.49
CA ARG A 123 -6.34 15.41 -5.35
C ARG A 123 -7.62 14.76 -4.85
N LEU A 124 -7.64 13.42 -4.83
CA LEU A 124 -8.76 12.66 -4.32
C LEU A 124 -8.66 12.62 -2.79
N GLN A 125 -9.55 13.36 -2.13
CA GLN A 125 -9.74 13.33 -0.68
C GLN A 125 -11.14 12.79 -0.37
N THR A 126 -11.30 12.16 0.80
CA THR A 126 -12.61 11.68 1.24
C THR A 126 -13.42 12.83 1.85
N GLU A 127 -14.74 12.81 1.65
CA GLU A 127 -15.64 13.80 2.27
C GLU A 127 -15.61 13.76 3.81
N ARG A 128 -15.17 12.62 4.39
CA ARG A 128 -14.97 12.44 5.84
C ARG A 128 -13.61 12.94 6.37
N GLY A 129 -12.59 13.10 5.52
CA GLY A 129 -11.22 13.46 5.95
C GLY A 129 -11.04 14.94 6.25
N ALA A 130 -11.90 15.77 5.71
CA ALA A 130 -11.85 17.21 5.87
C ALA A 130 -12.50 17.69 7.18
N ASP A 131 -12.45 17.02 8.33
CA ASP A 131 -12.73 17.67 9.63
C ASP A 131 -12.27 16.82 10.83
N ASP A 132 -12.33 15.49 10.73
CA ASP A 132 -12.10 14.59 11.88
C ASP A 132 -10.62 14.17 12.04
N ILE A 133 -9.95 13.79 10.95
CA ILE A 133 -8.52 13.41 10.97
C ILE A 133 -7.61 14.63 11.18
N ARG A 134 -8.10 15.85 10.88
CA ARG A 134 -7.36 17.11 10.96
C ARG A 134 -6.93 17.51 12.39
N GLY A 135 -7.49 16.86 13.42
CA GLY A 135 -7.44 17.36 14.79
C GLY A 135 -6.09 17.28 15.52
N GLN A 136 -5.15 16.38 15.18
CA GLN A 136 -3.99 16.17 16.07
C GLN A 136 -2.60 16.09 15.41
N ARG A 137 -2.47 15.73 14.12
CA ARG A 137 -1.16 15.74 13.42
C ARG A 137 -1.09 16.65 12.18
N TRP A 138 -2.20 16.86 11.47
CA TRP A 138 -2.19 17.47 10.13
C TRP A 138 -2.38 19.00 10.09
N GLN A 139 -2.79 19.65 11.17
CA GLN A 139 -3.03 21.10 11.22
C GLN A 139 -1.74 21.96 11.24
N ARG A 140 -0.59 21.43 11.69
CA ARG A 140 0.62 22.25 11.88
C ARG A 140 1.38 22.58 10.59
N ASP A 141 1.25 21.74 9.57
CA ASP A 141 2.10 21.81 8.37
C ASP A 141 1.38 22.38 7.13
N HIS A 142 0.04 22.47 7.14
CA HIS A 142 -0.75 22.93 5.99
C HIS A 142 -0.70 24.45 5.77
N GLU A 143 -0.46 25.25 6.82
CA GLU A 143 -0.34 26.71 6.74
C GLU A 143 0.96 27.17 6.04
N SER A 144 1.92 26.26 5.84
CA SER A 144 3.29 26.60 5.38
C SER A 144 3.55 26.35 3.89
N ARG A 145 2.55 25.96 3.08
CA ARG A 145 2.73 25.77 1.63
C ARG A 145 2.43 27.06 0.85
N PRO A 146 3.40 27.70 0.18
CA PRO A 146 3.07 28.70 -0.84
C PRO A 146 2.41 28.00 -2.02
N GLY A 147 1.12 28.28 -2.28
CA GLY A 147 0.39 27.72 -3.43
C GLY A 147 -1.11 27.49 -3.26
N ALA A 148 -1.70 27.76 -2.09
CA ALA A 148 -3.15 27.63 -1.90
C ALA A 148 -3.99 28.65 -2.71
N ALA A 149 -3.36 29.69 -3.27
CA ALA A 149 -3.99 30.63 -4.19
C ALA A 149 -3.59 30.30 -5.63
N GLY A 150 -4.47 29.60 -6.36
CA GLY A 150 -4.28 29.31 -7.79
C GLY A 150 -4.66 27.88 -8.20
N ARG A 151 -5.91 27.48 -7.94
CA ARG A 151 -6.45 26.20 -8.43
C ARG A 151 -6.61 26.26 -9.95
N LEU A 152 -5.62 25.77 -10.69
CA LEU A 152 -5.83 25.26 -12.04
C LEU A 152 -6.39 23.84 -11.92
N GLN A 153 -7.60 23.63 -12.45
CA GLN A 153 -8.08 22.29 -12.75
C GLN A 153 -7.36 21.83 -14.03
N PRO A 154 -6.74 20.64 -14.08
CA PRO A 154 -6.25 20.11 -15.33
C PRO A 154 -7.44 19.82 -16.26
N SER A 155 -7.51 20.51 -17.38
CA SER A 155 -8.44 20.18 -18.47
C SER A 155 -7.82 19.06 -19.29
N PHE A 156 -8.25 17.83 -19.07
CA PHE A 156 -7.98 16.76 -20.03
C PHE A 156 -9.00 16.88 -21.17
N SER A 157 -8.57 17.41 -22.31
CA SER A 157 -9.34 17.29 -23.55
C SER A 157 -9.22 15.86 -24.07
N SER A 158 -10.27 15.06 -23.94
CA SER A 158 -10.36 13.74 -24.56
C SER A 158 -10.26 13.86 -26.09
N PRO A 159 -9.37 13.12 -26.77
CA PRO A 159 -9.54 12.90 -28.20
C PRO A 159 -10.43 11.68 -28.42
N LEU A 160 -11.58 11.96 -29.02
CA LEU A 160 -12.27 11.16 -30.04
C LEU A 160 -12.97 9.85 -29.62
N THR A 161 -14.29 9.94 -29.69
CA THR A 161 -15.23 8.83 -29.86
C THR A 161 -15.20 8.29 -31.29
N THR A 162 -15.28 6.95 -31.37
CA THR A 162 -15.81 6.04 -32.41
C THR A 162 -15.14 5.98 -33.80
N ASP A 163 -14.70 4.76 -34.18
CA ASP A 163 -15.49 3.91 -35.08
C ASP A 163 -15.14 2.41 -34.89
N HIS A 164 -16.17 1.56 -34.95
CA HIS A 164 -16.10 0.10 -34.93
C HIS A 164 -16.20 -0.40 -36.38
N SER A 165 -15.14 -1.02 -36.93
CA SER A 165 -15.21 -1.97 -38.04
C SER A 165 -13.90 -2.76 -38.16
N ASP A 166 -14.01 -4.08 -37.98
CA ASP A 166 -13.19 -5.17 -38.51
C ASP A 166 -11.65 -5.03 -38.60
N GLU A 167 -10.94 -5.85 -37.80
CA GLU A 167 -9.97 -6.80 -38.36
C GLU A 167 -9.63 -7.91 -37.37
N GLN A 168 -9.78 -9.15 -37.84
CA GLN A 168 -9.34 -10.36 -37.15
C GLN A 168 -7.80 -10.43 -37.14
N SER A 169 -7.20 -10.68 -35.98
CA SER A 169 -5.91 -11.35 -35.90
C SER A 169 -5.70 -12.04 -34.55
N SER A 170 -5.20 -13.27 -34.67
CA SER A 170 -5.06 -14.35 -33.70
C SER A 170 -4.30 -14.02 -32.40
N PRO A 171 -4.45 -14.85 -31.34
CA PRO A 171 -3.90 -14.56 -30.01
C PRO A 171 -2.42 -14.98 -29.91
N LEU A 172 -1.55 -14.06 -29.50
CA LEU A 172 -0.16 -14.33 -29.13
C LEU A 172 0.03 -14.19 -27.61
N MET A 173 0.22 -15.34 -26.97
CA MET A 173 1.36 -15.62 -26.07
C MET A 173 1.61 -14.63 -24.92
N ILE A 174 0.90 -14.81 -23.81
CA ILE A 174 1.37 -14.44 -22.46
C ILE A 174 1.10 -15.65 -21.55
N GLU A 175 1.83 -16.75 -21.75
CA GLU A 175 1.73 -17.92 -20.86
C GLU A 175 2.97 -18.84 -20.92
N LYS A 176 4.17 -18.31 -21.18
CA LYS A 176 5.38 -19.16 -21.28
C LYS A 176 6.60 -18.80 -20.44
N ASP A 177 6.54 -17.71 -19.66
CA ASP A 177 7.69 -17.29 -18.85
C ASP A 177 7.53 -17.53 -17.34
N ALA A 178 6.45 -18.21 -16.91
CA ALA A 178 6.26 -18.60 -15.51
C ALA A 178 6.72 -20.04 -15.19
N GLU A 179 6.94 -20.91 -16.18
CA GLU A 179 7.41 -22.28 -15.95
C GLU A 179 8.95 -22.43 -15.96
N ALA A 180 9.71 -21.41 -16.37
CA ALA A 180 11.17 -21.49 -16.42
C ALA A 180 11.88 -21.30 -15.05
N CYS A 181 11.15 -20.93 -13.99
CA CYS A 181 11.70 -20.76 -12.64
C CYS A 181 11.52 -22.02 -11.75
N LEU A 182 10.71 -23.00 -12.16
CA LEU A 182 10.37 -24.17 -11.35
C LEU A 182 11.03 -25.48 -11.81
N THR A 183 11.82 -25.48 -12.88
CA THR A 183 12.52 -26.70 -13.37
C THR A 183 14.04 -26.73 -13.12
N SER A 184 14.60 -25.84 -12.29
CA SER A 184 16.05 -25.82 -11.98
C SER A 184 16.44 -26.36 -10.59
N ARG A 185 15.52 -26.99 -9.85
CA ARG A 185 15.84 -27.75 -8.62
C ARG A 185 15.44 -29.21 -8.76
N ASN A 186 16.10 -29.96 -9.65
CA ASN A 186 16.10 -31.43 -9.54
C ASN A 186 17.30 -32.15 -10.21
N GLU A 187 18.50 -31.56 -10.16
CA GLU A 187 19.74 -32.31 -10.45
C GLU A 187 20.85 -31.89 -9.48
N PHE A 188 20.82 -32.44 -8.26
CA PHE A 188 22.00 -32.74 -7.44
C PHE A 188 21.59 -33.62 -6.25
N ARG A 189 21.33 -34.90 -6.53
CA ARG A 189 21.76 -36.04 -5.70
C ARG A 189 21.60 -37.36 -6.42
#